data_AF-S4XVP3-F1
#
_entry.id   AF-S4XVP3-F1
#
_cell.length_a   1.000
_cell.length_b   1.000
_cell.length_c   1.000
_cell.angle_alpha   90.00
_cell.angle_beta   90.00
_cell.angle_gamma   90.00
#
_symmetry.space_group_name_H-M   'P 1'
#
loop_
_entity.id
_entity.type
_entity.pdbx_description
1 polymer ?
#
loop_
_entity_poly.entity_id
_entity_poly.type
_entity_poly.pdbx_seq_one_letter_code
_entity_poly.pdbx_strand_id
1 'polypeptide(L)'
;MRRFAISHLLIACLSSCTSAPPPTPGEGQVEGPPPPAGACPTEKLAFTRETGCANDGSVEFCLPTGDEALLARVRDIAPTIQEGSSRGRAGCDVPAETLYFFPTGDAECVARHGALEGAAWDKICRIAALPEVRAIVPTWYE
;
A
#
# COMPACT_ATOMS: atom_id res chain seq x y z
N MET A 1 -32.59 9.67 50.88
CA MET A 1 -33.85 8.94 50.61
C MET A 1 -35.03 9.94 50.62
N ARG A 2 -35.70 10.16 49.47
CA ARG A 2 -37.04 10.77 49.30
C ARG A 2 -37.28 10.88 47.79
N ARG A 3 -37.95 9.89 47.18
CA ARG A 3 -39.39 9.74 46.88
C ARG A 3 -39.86 10.58 45.69
N PHE A 4 -40.31 9.80 44.70
CA PHE A 4 -40.92 10.11 43.41
C PHE A 4 -42.17 11.00 43.49
N ALA A 5 -42.38 11.77 42.43
CA ALA A 5 -43.71 12.13 41.92
C ALA A 5 -43.71 12.02 40.39
N ILE A 6 -44.69 11.26 39.89
CA ILE A 6 -44.96 10.92 38.50
C ILE A 6 -46.21 11.70 38.07
N SER A 7 -46.21 12.30 36.87
CA SER A 7 -47.34 12.34 35.90
C SER A 7 -47.03 13.40 34.83
N HIS A 8 -46.71 12.99 33.61
CA HIS A 8 -47.62 12.68 32.50
C HIS A 8 -48.21 13.94 31.85
N LEU A 9 -47.69 14.27 30.67
CA LEU A 9 -48.54 14.74 29.58
C LEU A 9 -47.97 14.31 28.22
N LEU A 10 -48.78 13.46 27.59
CA LEU A 10 -48.72 12.97 26.22
C LEU A 10 -48.81 14.13 25.23
N ILE A 11 -47.99 14.10 24.17
CA ILE A 11 -48.42 14.52 22.83
C ILE A 11 -47.83 13.55 21.81
N ALA A 12 -48.74 12.83 21.16
CA ALA A 12 -48.50 12.00 20.00
C ALA A 12 -48.37 12.86 18.74
N CYS A 13 -47.48 12.47 17.82
CA CYS A 13 -47.67 12.70 16.39
C CYS A 13 -47.03 11.56 15.58
N LEU A 14 -47.76 11.16 14.55
CA LEU A 14 -47.74 9.88 13.84
C LEU A 14 -46.72 9.83 12.69
N SER A 15 -46.39 8.58 12.31
CA SER A 15 -46.08 8.07 10.95
C SER A 15 -44.89 8.71 10.19
N SER A 16 -43.84 7.96 9.83
CA SER A 16 -43.95 6.76 9.00
C SER A 16 -42.76 5.82 9.22
N CYS A 17 -43.00 4.63 9.79
CA CYS A 17 -42.04 3.53 9.73
C CYS A 17 -42.29 2.79 8.43
N THR A 18 -41.37 2.92 7.47
CA THR A 18 -41.28 1.92 6.39
C THR A 18 -40.68 0.66 7.00
N SER A 19 -41.47 -0.41 7.08
CA SER A 19 -41.01 -1.72 7.52
C SER A 19 -40.26 -2.38 6.38
N ALA A 20 -38.93 -2.26 6.38
CA ALA A 20 -38.10 -3.18 5.61
C ALA A 20 -38.11 -4.55 6.30
N PRO A 21 -38.32 -5.66 5.56
CA PRO A 21 -38.29 -7.00 6.14
C PRO A 21 -36.88 -7.32 6.67
N PRO A 22 -36.76 -8.15 7.72
CA PRO A 22 -35.46 -8.57 8.23
C PRO A 22 -34.70 -9.34 7.14
N PRO A 23 -33.42 -9.06 6.89
CA PRO A 23 -32.60 -9.88 6.02
C PRO A 23 -32.43 -11.26 6.65
N THR A 24 -32.71 -12.27 5.84
CA THR A 24 -32.47 -13.69 6.12
C THR A 24 -31.00 -13.91 6.51
N PRO A 25 -30.69 -14.68 7.58
CA PRO A 25 -29.32 -15.07 7.85
C PRO A 25 -28.95 -16.20 6.89
N GLY A 26 -28.16 -15.89 5.87
CA GLY A 26 -27.61 -16.89 4.96
C GLY A 26 -27.33 -16.30 3.59
N GLU A 27 -26.08 -15.88 3.39
CA GLU A 27 -25.22 -16.23 2.26
C GLU A 27 -23.99 -15.32 2.35
N GLY A 28 -22.81 -15.93 2.24
CA GLY A 28 -21.53 -15.34 2.62
C GLY A 28 -21.29 -13.98 1.98
N GLN A 29 -20.54 -13.14 2.70
CA GLN A 29 -19.74 -12.10 2.07
C GLN A 29 -18.95 -12.77 0.93
N VAL A 30 -19.46 -12.65 -0.29
CA VAL A 30 -18.64 -12.78 -1.47
C VAL A 30 -17.72 -11.58 -1.37
N GLU A 31 -16.49 -11.84 -0.93
CA GLU A 31 -15.36 -10.95 -1.11
C GLU A 31 -15.28 -10.68 -2.61
N GLY A 32 -15.92 -9.60 -3.05
CA GLY A 32 -15.84 -9.14 -4.42
C GLY A 32 -14.36 -8.95 -4.75
N PRO A 33 -13.93 -9.26 -5.99
CA PRO A 33 -12.54 -9.06 -6.37
C PRO A 33 -12.12 -7.65 -5.96
N PRO A 34 -10.91 -7.47 -5.39
CA PRO A 34 -10.42 -6.15 -5.05
C PRO A 34 -10.55 -5.23 -6.26
N PRO A 35 -10.81 -3.93 -6.06
CA PRO A 35 -10.96 -2.99 -7.17
C PRO A 35 -9.78 -3.16 -8.11
N PRO A 36 -9.99 -3.11 -9.44
CA PRO A 36 -8.91 -3.30 -10.40
C PRO A 36 -7.80 -2.34 -10.01
N ALA A 37 -6.61 -2.89 -9.74
CA ALA A 37 -5.44 -2.09 -9.44
C ALA A 37 -5.35 -1.03 -10.54
N GLY A 38 -5.33 0.25 -10.15
CA GLY A 38 -5.01 1.30 -11.10
C GLY A 38 -3.76 0.88 -11.88
N ALA A 39 -3.71 1.20 -13.17
CA ALA A 39 -2.57 0.84 -14.00
C ALA A 39 -1.27 1.23 -13.28
N CYS A 40 -0.28 0.32 -13.29
CA CYS A 40 1.00 0.55 -12.61
C CYS A 40 1.59 1.89 -13.04
N PRO A 41 2.04 2.76 -12.11
CA PRO A 41 2.68 4.06 -12.43
C PRO A 41 4.06 3.89 -13.09
N THR A 42 4.08 3.33 -14.30
CA THR A 42 5.32 2.95 -15.02
C THR A 42 6.21 4.14 -15.34
N GLU A 43 5.67 5.35 -15.39
CA GLU A 43 6.42 6.59 -15.56
C GLU A 43 7.39 6.88 -14.42
N LYS A 44 7.20 6.26 -13.25
CA LYS A 44 8.12 6.34 -12.11
C LYS A 44 9.17 5.21 -12.11
N LEU A 45 9.07 4.24 -13.01
CA LEU A 45 9.93 3.06 -13.03
C LEU A 45 10.98 3.20 -14.13
N ALA A 46 12.25 2.99 -13.79
CA ALA A 46 13.34 2.95 -14.78
C ALA A 46 13.52 1.56 -15.43
N PHE A 47 12.55 0.65 -15.25
CA PHE A 47 12.54 -0.73 -15.72
C PHE A 47 11.11 -1.19 -16.00
N THR A 48 10.95 -2.31 -16.71
CA THR A 48 9.64 -2.96 -16.90
C THR A 48 9.56 -4.22 -16.04
N ARG A 49 8.38 -4.86 -15.98
CA ARG A 49 8.25 -6.15 -15.30
C ARG A 49 9.23 -7.17 -15.84
N GLU A 50 9.40 -7.21 -17.16
CA GLU A 50 10.25 -8.16 -17.88
C GLU A 50 11.74 -7.96 -17.59
N THR A 51 12.15 -6.74 -17.22
CA THR A 51 13.55 -6.41 -16.92
C THR A 51 13.81 -6.09 -15.45
N GLY A 52 12.80 -6.23 -14.59
CA GLY A 52 12.86 -5.73 -13.23
C GLY A 52 13.86 -6.44 -12.32
N CYS A 53 14.33 -7.64 -12.67
CA CYS A 53 15.41 -8.33 -11.95
C CYS A 53 16.78 -8.19 -12.62
N ALA A 54 16.87 -7.53 -13.77
CA ALA A 54 18.15 -7.12 -14.34
C ALA A 54 18.69 -5.95 -13.50
N ASN A 55 19.30 -6.29 -12.36
CA ASN A 55 19.91 -5.41 -11.37
C ASN A 55 20.79 -6.27 -10.43
N ASP A 56 21.42 -5.65 -9.43
CA ASP A 56 22.30 -6.31 -8.45
C ASP A 56 21.59 -6.83 -7.18
N GLY A 57 20.35 -7.28 -7.34
CA GLY A 57 19.55 -7.91 -6.28
C GLY A 57 18.58 -6.97 -5.57
N SER A 58 18.42 -5.73 -6.03
CA SER A 58 17.36 -4.84 -5.55
C SER A 58 17.01 -3.72 -6.52
N VAL A 59 15.84 -3.13 -6.30
CA VAL A 59 15.49 -1.80 -6.79
C VAL A 59 15.43 -0.84 -5.61
N GLU A 60 15.65 0.43 -5.85
CA GLU A 60 15.74 1.44 -4.79
C GLU A 60 14.91 2.69 -5.08
N PHE A 61 14.46 3.32 -4.01
CA PHE A 61 13.59 4.50 -4.01
C PHE A 61 13.82 5.34 -2.76
N CYS A 62 13.33 6.58 -2.78
CA CYS A 62 13.45 7.51 -1.66
C CYS A 62 12.10 7.68 -0.95
N LEU A 63 12.15 7.85 0.37
CA LEU A 63 11.02 8.32 1.19
C LEU A 63 11.46 9.52 2.04
N PRO A 64 10.56 10.45 2.39
CA PRO A 64 10.83 11.49 3.38
C PRO A 64 11.36 10.92 4.71
N THR A 65 12.44 11.51 5.22
CA THR A 65 13.03 11.13 6.50
C THR A 65 12.10 11.51 7.66
N GLY A 66 11.89 10.59 8.60
CA GLY A 66 11.11 10.83 9.82
C GLY A 66 9.59 10.69 9.68
N ASP A 67 9.08 10.31 8.51
CA ASP A 67 7.66 9.95 8.33
C ASP A 67 7.44 8.45 8.63
N GLU A 68 7.38 8.12 9.92
CA GLU A 68 7.17 6.74 10.40
C GLU A 68 5.84 6.15 9.94
N ALA A 69 4.81 6.99 9.74
CA ALA A 69 3.50 6.53 9.29
C ALA A 69 3.56 6.08 7.82
N LEU A 70 4.23 6.85 6.96
CA LEU A 70 4.51 6.44 5.57
C LEU A 70 5.37 5.18 5.53
N LEU A 71 6.44 5.11 6.32
CA LEU A 71 7.30 3.93 6.38
C LEU A 71 6.53 2.67 6.79
N ALA A 72 5.62 2.78 7.78
CA ALA A 72 4.74 1.68 8.16
C ALA A 72 3.85 1.23 6.99
N ARG A 73 3.22 2.16 6.25
CA ARG A 73 2.42 1.84 5.05
C ARG A 73 3.26 1.13 3.98
N VAL A 74 4.50 1.56 3.77
CA VAL A 74 5.41 0.92 2.80
C VAL A 74 5.79 -0.48 3.26
N ARG A 75 6.06 -0.68 4.56
CA ARG A 75 6.35 -2.00 5.12
C ARG A 75 5.15 -2.93 5.09
N ASP A 76 3.92 -2.43 5.18
CA ASP A 76 2.70 -3.23 4.97
C ASP A 76 2.60 -3.74 3.51
N ILE A 77 3.13 -2.99 2.54
CA ILE A 77 3.20 -3.40 1.13
C ILE A 77 4.38 -4.37 0.91
N ALA A 78 5.55 -4.02 1.42
CA ALA A 78 6.80 -4.74 1.22
C ALA A 78 7.59 -4.84 2.54
N PRO A 79 7.33 -5.87 3.37
CA PRO A 79 7.95 -6.01 4.69
C PRO A 79 9.47 -6.20 4.66
N THR A 80 10.01 -6.58 3.49
CA THR A 80 11.42 -6.91 3.28
C THR A 80 12.27 -5.72 2.86
N ILE A 81 11.71 -4.50 2.79
CA ILE A 81 12.50 -3.32 2.42
C ILE A 81 13.60 -3.05 3.44
N GLN A 82 14.76 -2.61 2.94
CA GLN A 82 15.94 -2.33 3.75
C GLN A 82 16.34 -0.86 3.61
N GLU A 83 16.76 -0.25 4.70
CA GLU A 83 17.22 1.15 4.69
C GLU A 83 18.68 1.25 4.24
N GLY A 84 18.98 2.29 3.46
CA GLY A 84 20.33 2.66 3.04
C GLY A 84 20.75 4.03 3.58
N SER A 85 22.05 4.22 3.81
CA SER A 85 22.62 5.46 4.34
C SER A 85 23.19 6.41 3.27
N SER A 86 23.10 6.05 1.98
CA SER A 86 23.62 6.83 0.87
C SER A 86 22.49 7.52 0.09
N ARG A 87 22.85 8.29 -0.94
CA ARG A 87 21.86 8.87 -1.88
C ARG A 87 21.29 7.83 -2.85
N GLY A 88 21.98 6.70 -3.04
CA GLY A 88 21.69 5.74 -4.10
C GLY A 88 21.75 6.35 -5.50
N ARG A 89 21.38 5.53 -6.47
CA ARG A 89 21.03 5.90 -7.85
C ARG A 89 19.66 6.60 -7.94
N ALA A 90 18.77 6.35 -6.98
CA ALA A 90 17.49 7.05 -6.82
C ALA A 90 17.71 8.55 -6.53
N GLY A 91 18.92 8.92 -6.11
CA GLY A 91 19.35 10.31 -5.98
C GLY A 91 18.65 11.01 -4.81
N CYS A 92 18.50 10.31 -3.68
CA CYS A 92 17.82 10.86 -2.50
C CYS A 92 18.51 12.14 -2.02
N ASP A 93 17.68 13.10 -1.60
CA ASP A 93 18.13 14.37 -1.05
C ASP A 93 18.43 14.23 0.46
N VAL A 94 19.69 13.99 0.81
CA VAL A 94 20.09 13.79 2.21
C VAL A 94 20.36 15.14 2.88
N PRO A 95 19.76 15.43 4.06
CA PRO A 95 19.09 14.51 4.98
C PRO A 95 17.56 14.43 4.88
N ALA A 96 16.93 15.15 3.94
CA ALA A 96 15.48 15.24 3.82
C ALA A 96 14.79 13.93 3.40
N GLU A 97 15.49 13.08 2.66
CA GLU A 97 15.04 11.78 2.17
C GLU A 97 15.97 10.65 2.64
N THR A 98 15.39 9.48 2.87
CA THR A 98 16.06 8.23 3.20
C THR A 98 15.93 7.24 2.05
N LEU A 99 17.02 6.53 1.75
CA LEU A 99 17.07 5.50 0.70
C LEU A 99 16.50 4.19 1.22
N TYR A 100 15.65 3.54 0.43
CA TYR A 100 15.14 2.20 0.70
C TYR A 100 15.35 1.27 -0.49
N PHE A 101 15.68 0.02 -0.20
CA PHE A 101 15.85 -1.06 -1.15
C PHE A 101 14.69 -2.04 -1.05
N PHE A 102 14.10 -2.40 -2.18
CA PHE A 102 13.24 -3.58 -2.32
C PHE A 102 14.06 -4.72 -2.94
N PRO A 103 14.34 -5.80 -2.19
CA PRO A 103 15.12 -6.93 -2.70
C PRO A 103 14.43 -7.60 -3.89
N THR A 104 15.20 -7.97 -4.92
CA THR A 104 14.73 -8.74 -6.07
C THR A 104 15.53 -10.03 -6.20
N GLY A 105 15.32 -10.95 -5.25
CA GLY A 105 16.00 -12.24 -5.18
C GLY A 105 15.20 -13.38 -5.83
N ASP A 106 15.55 -14.62 -5.52
CA ASP A 106 14.89 -15.81 -6.08
C ASP A 106 13.38 -15.88 -5.78
N ALA A 107 12.90 -15.20 -4.73
CA ALA A 107 11.49 -15.14 -4.38
C ALA A 107 10.69 -14.08 -5.19
N GLU A 108 11.39 -13.09 -5.74
CA GLU A 108 10.79 -11.98 -6.48
C GLU A 108 10.97 -12.10 -7.99
N CYS A 109 11.85 -12.99 -8.43
CA CYS A 109 12.26 -13.13 -9.82
C CYS A 109 11.93 -14.51 -10.38
N VAL A 110 11.33 -14.54 -11.58
CA VAL A 110 11.05 -15.78 -12.30
C VAL A 110 12.36 -16.55 -12.61
N ALA A 111 13.41 -15.80 -12.90
CA ALA A 111 14.77 -16.29 -13.07
C ALA A 111 15.74 -15.17 -12.72
N ARG A 112 16.99 -15.54 -12.41
CA ARG A 112 18.07 -14.57 -12.20
C ARG A 112 18.18 -13.63 -13.40
N HIS A 113 18.15 -12.31 -13.15
CA HIS A 113 18.16 -11.26 -14.18
C HIS A 113 16.98 -11.26 -15.16
N GLY A 114 15.90 -11.98 -14.85
CA GLY A 114 14.71 -12.08 -15.69
C GLY A 114 13.59 -11.12 -15.27
N ALA A 115 12.36 -11.59 -15.49
CA ALA A 115 11.15 -10.88 -15.12
C ALA A 115 10.87 -10.96 -13.63
N LEU A 116 10.21 -9.93 -13.10
CA LEU A 116 9.60 -9.96 -11.78
C LEU A 116 8.38 -10.89 -11.77
N GLU A 117 8.26 -11.63 -10.67
CA GLU A 117 7.05 -12.34 -10.31
C GLU A 117 5.87 -11.37 -10.18
N GLY A 118 4.66 -11.86 -10.45
CA GLY A 118 3.45 -11.01 -10.41
C GLY A 118 3.28 -10.31 -9.06
N ALA A 119 3.47 -11.03 -7.95
CA ALA A 119 3.36 -10.47 -6.61
C ALA A 119 4.45 -9.43 -6.29
N ALA A 120 5.67 -9.58 -6.84
CA ALA A 120 6.73 -8.60 -6.66
C ALA A 120 6.46 -7.33 -7.48
N TRP A 121 5.99 -7.50 -8.72
CA TRP A 121 5.54 -6.40 -9.58
C TRP A 121 4.41 -5.60 -8.93
N ASP A 122 3.40 -6.27 -8.36
CA ASP A 122 2.27 -5.61 -7.68
C ASP A 122 2.73 -4.78 -6.47
N LYS A 123 3.71 -5.27 -5.70
CA LYS A 123 4.30 -4.49 -4.59
C LYS A 123 4.98 -3.23 -5.11
N ILE A 124 5.81 -3.35 -6.15
CA ILE A 124 6.49 -2.20 -6.77
C ILE A 124 5.48 -1.19 -7.30
N CYS A 125 4.41 -1.62 -7.97
CA CYS A 125 3.36 -0.73 -8.46
C CYS A 125 2.64 -0.01 -7.32
N ARG A 126 2.36 -0.70 -6.21
CA ARG A 126 1.75 -0.09 -5.01
C ARG A 126 2.68 0.92 -4.34
N ILE A 127 3.98 0.66 -4.30
CA ILE A 127 4.99 1.62 -3.81
C ILE A 127 5.05 2.83 -4.75
N ALA A 128 5.12 2.62 -6.06
CA ALA A 128 5.16 3.70 -7.06
C ALA A 128 3.89 4.57 -7.03
N ALA A 129 2.74 4.00 -6.67
CA ALA A 129 1.49 4.74 -6.52
C ALA A 129 1.49 5.74 -5.34
N LEU A 130 2.44 5.64 -4.41
CA LEU A 130 2.59 6.60 -3.34
C LEU A 130 3.07 7.95 -3.90
N PRO A 131 2.43 9.07 -3.54
CA PRO A 131 2.80 10.39 -4.05
C PRO A 131 4.22 10.80 -3.64
N GLU A 132 4.71 10.31 -2.50
CA GLU A 132 6.04 10.60 -1.97
C GLU A 132 7.15 9.88 -2.75
N VAL A 133 6.84 8.78 -3.44
CA VAL A 133 7.81 8.03 -4.25
C VAL A 133 7.95 8.70 -5.61
N ARG A 134 9.13 9.28 -5.86
CA ARG A 134 9.45 10.03 -7.08
C ARG A 134 9.87 9.14 -8.24
N ALA A 135 10.68 8.13 -7.94
CA ALA A 135 11.23 7.17 -8.88
C ALA A 135 11.59 5.87 -8.16
N ILE A 136 11.59 4.77 -8.91
CA ILE A 136 12.13 3.47 -8.49
C ILE A 136 13.10 3.02 -9.57
N VAL A 137 14.35 2.77 -9.18
CA VAL A 137 15.45 2.50 -10.12
C VAL A 137 16.18 1.21 -9.77
N PRO A 138 16.73 0.48 -10.76
CA PRO A 138 17.53 -0.71 -10.52
C PRO A 138 18.87 -0.37 -9.87
N THR A 139 19.36 -1.25 -9.00
CA THR A 139 20.74 -1.19 -8.50
C THR A 139 21.73 -1.75 -9.54
N TRP A 140 22.90 -1.13 -9.63
CA TRP A 140 24.03 -1.59 -10.45
C TRP A 140 25.34 -1.20 -9.77
N TYR A 141 26.32 -2.09 -9.84
CA TYR A 141 27.69 -1.89 -9.41
C TYR A 141 28.44 -1.16 -10.52
N GLU A 142 29.06 -0.04 -10.16
CA GLU A 142 29.89 0.77 -11.06
C GLU A 142 31.36 0.36 -11.01
#